data_AF-A0A6L4YJE9-F1
#
_entry.id   AF-A0A6L4YJE9-F1
#
_cell.length_a   1.000
_cell.length_b   1.000
_cell.length_c   1.000
_cell.angle_alpha   90.00
_cell.angle_beta   90.00
_cell.angle_gamma   90.00
#
_symmetry.space_group_name_H-M   'P 1'
#
loop_
_entity.id
_entity.type
_entity.pdbx_description
1 polymer ?
#
loop_
_entity_poly.entity_id
_entity_poly.type
_entity_poly.pdbx_seq_one_letter_code
_entity_poly.pdbx_strand_id
1 'polypeptide(L)'
;MAIGADRSILVESDVELQPLAVAKLLAAVAKKEAPQLIILGKQAIDDDANQTGQMLAALLGWSQATFASKVVVADGKATVTREVDGGLETIEVSLPAIVTTDLRLNEPRYATLPNIMKAKKKPMEVVKPADLGVDVAPRLATVSVSEPPKRSAGIKVADIATLIDKLKNEAKVIA
;
A
#
# COMPACT_ATOMS: atom_id res chain seq x y z
N MET A 1 -6.61 2.68 15.86
CA MET A 1 -7.84 2.30 16.60
C MET A 1 -8.90 3.42 16.72
N ALA A 2 -8.52 4.69 16.88
CA ALA A 2 -9.47 5.81 17.06
C ALA A 2 -10.40 6.06 15.84
N ILE A 3 -10.01 5.62 14.65
CA ILE A 3 -10.83 5.71 13.43
C ILE A 3 -11.79 4.52 13.22
N GLY A 4 -11.81 3.55 14.13
CA GLY A 4 -12.80 2.46 14.11
C GLY A 4 -12.25 1.09 14.53
N ALA A 5 -10.98 0.77 14.28
CA ALA A 5 -10.44 -0.56 14.55
C ALA A 5 -10.61 -1.02 16.01
N ASP A 6 -11.02 -2.28 16.22
CA ASP A 6 -11.40 -2.86 17.52
C ASP A 6 -10.22 -3.15 18.44
N ARG A 7 -9.14 -3.70 17.88
CA ARG A 7 -7.86 -3.96 18.55
C ARG A 7 -6.71 -3.78 17.57
N SER A 8 -5.48 -3.89 18.08
CA SER A 8 -4.26 -3.88 17.26
C SER A 8 -3.29 -4.98 17.68
N ILE A 9 -2.47 -5.40 16.73
CA ILE A 9 -1.29 -6.24 16.96
C ILE A 9 -0.09 -5.42 16.46
N LEU A 10 0.86 -5.16 17.34
CA LEU A 10 2.16 -4.59 17.00
C LEU A 10 3.14 -5.74 16.86
N VAL A 11 3.69 -5.93 15.66
CA VAL A 11 4.83 -6.81 15.45
C VAL A 11 6.09 -5.96 15.62
N GLU A 12 6.67 -6.00 16.81
CA GLU A 12 7.79 -5.13 17.21
C GLU A 12 9.11 -5.68 16.67
N SER A 13 9.85 -4.83 15.96
CA SER A 13 11.15 -5.17 15.38
C SER A 13 12.06 -3.95 15.36
N ASP A 14 13.35 -4.16 15.66
CA ASP A 14 14.39 -3.12 15.65
C ASP A 14 15.12 -3.05 14.29
N VAL A 15 14.79 -3.93 13.35
CA VAL A 15 15.40 -3.95 12.01
C VAL A 15 14.48 -3.34 10.96
N GLU A 16 15.06 -2.75 9.93
CA GLU A 16 14.33 -2.28 8.77
C GLU A 16 13.76 -3.48 7.99
N LEU A 17 12.43 -3.54 7.87
CA LEU A 17 11.74 -4.67 7.28
C LEU A 17 11.50 -4.46 5.78
N GLN A 18 11.97 -5.41 4.98
CA GLN A 18 11.66 -5.47 3.55
C GLN A 18 10.25 -6.04 3.30
N PRO A 19 9.61 -5.72 2.16
CA PRO A 19 8.24 -6.18 1.86
C PRO A 19 8.01 -7.68 2.05
N LEU A 20 9.00 -8.52 1.73
CA LEU A 20 8.91 -9.96 1.94
C LEU A 20 8.85 -10.36 3.42
N ALA A 21 9.64 -9.72 4.29
CA ALA A 21 9.60 -9.97 5.71
C ALA A 21 8.22 -9.56 6.28
N VAL A 22 7.73 -8.38 5.88
CA VAL A 22 6.38 -7.91 6.26
C VAL A 22 5.30 -8.89 5.80
N ALA A 23 5.35 -9.36 4.55
CA ALA A 23 4.38 -10.31 4.02
C ALA A 23 4.39 -11.65 4.78
N LYS A 24 5.57 -12.16 5.18
CA LYS A 24 5.67 -13.37 6.02
C LYS A 24 5.11 -13.17 7.43
N LEU A 25 5.39 -12.02 8.05
CA LEU A 25 4.85 -11.68 9.38
C LEU A 25 3.33 -11.58 9.32
N LEU A 26 2.79 -10.87 8.31
CA LEU A 26 1.35 -10.77 8.09
C LEU A 26 0.72 -12.14 7.80
N ALA A 27 1.39 -13.02 7.06
CA ALA A 27 0.91 -14.39 6.82
C ALA A 27 0.85 -15.22 8.12
N ALA A 28 1.84 -15.08 9.01
CA ALA A 28 1.82 -15.72 10.32
C ALA A 28 0.68 -15.20 11.21
N VAL A 29 0.47 -13.87 11.23
CA VAL A 29 -0.67 -13.24 11.93
C VAL A 29 -2.00 -13.71 11.33
N ALA A 30 -2.13 -13.74 10.01
CA ALA A 30 -3.34 -14.21 9.33
C ALA A 30 -3.67 -15.67 9.66
N LYS A 31 -2.66 -16.54 9.79
CA LYS A 31 -2.87 -17.94 10.22
C LYS A 31 -3.39 -18.05 11.66
N LYS A 32 -2.94 -17.16 12.55
CA LYS A 32 -3.42 -17.09 13.95
C LYS A 32 -4.83 -16.52 14.05
N GLU A 33 -5.11 -15.48 13.28
CA GLU A 33 -6.34 -14.69 13.39
C GLU A 33 -7.47 -15.13 12.44
N ALA A 34 -7.15 -15.96 11.44
CA ALA A 34 -8.06 -16.51 10.44
C ALA A 34 -9.03 -15.50 9.80
N PRO A 35 -8.58 -14.30 9.36
CA PRO A 35 -9.47 -13.32 8.75
C PRO A 35 -10.00 -13.83 7.41
N GLN A 36 -11.23 -13.43 7.06
CA GLN A 36 -11.80 -13.71 5.73
C GLN A 36 -11.40 -12.68 4.67
N LEU A 37 -10.96 -11.49 5.09
CA LEU A 37 -10.53 -10.43 4.20
C LEU A 37 -9.39 -9.65 4.85
N ILE A 38 -8.30 -9.44 4.11
CA ILE A 38 -7.20 -8.55 4.53
C ILE A 38 -7.14 -7.37 3.57
N ILE A 39 -7.14 -6.16 4.13
CA ILE A 39 -7.07 -4.91 3.37
C ILE A 39 -5.73 -4.25 3.66
N LEU A 40 -4.97 -3.95 2.62
CA LEU A 40 -3.70 -3.21 2.68
C LEU A 40 -3.76 -1.97 1.79
N GLY A 41 -2.86 -1.01 2.01
CA GLY A 41 -2.61 0.04 1.02
C GLY A 41 -1.97 -0.53 -0.26
N LYS A 42 -2.13 0.19 -1.37
CA LYS A 42 -1.47 -0.15 -2.65
C LYS A 42 0.05 -0.22 -2.52
N GLN A 43 0.63 0.83 -1.94
CA GLN A 43 2.07 0.99 -1.75
C GLN A 43 2.32 1.80 -0.47
N ALA A 44 3.48 1.60 0.14
CA ALA A 44 3.99 2.51 1.16
C ALA A 44 4.77 3.62 0.44
N ILE A 45 4.69 4.85 0.95
CA ILE A 45 5.25 6.04 0.28
C ILE A 45 6.74 6.26 0.57
N ASP A 46 7.29 5.48 1.48
CA ASP A 46 8.69 5.47 1.88
C ASP A 46 9.52 4.55 0.98
N ASP A 47 9.05 3.33 0.72
CA ASP A 47 9.71 2.36 -0.16
C ASP A 47 9.19 2.37 -1.62
N ASP A 48 7.99 2.92 -1.86
CA ASP A 48 7.27 2.91 -3.14
C ASP A 48 7.23 1.53 -3.83
N ALA A 49 7.26 0.45 -3.04
CA ALA A 49 7.56 -0.88 -3.56
C ALA A 49 6.35 -1.56 -4.24
N ASN A 50 5.13 -1.26 -3.79
CA ASN A 50 3.89 -1.91 -4.27
C ASN A 50 4.02 -3.45 -4.30
N GLN A 51 4.43 -4.09 -3.20
CA GLN A 51 4.79 -5.52 -3.18
C GLN A 51 4.08 -6.35 -2.10
N THR A 52 3.97 -5.81 -0.89
CA THR A 52 3.58 -6.57 0.31
C THR A 52 2.24 -7.31 0.16
N GLY A 53 1.22 -6.66 -0.42
CA GLY A 53 -0.11 -7.27 -0.58
C GLY A 53 -0.09 -8.48 -1.52
N GLN A 54 0.59 -8.36 -2.67
CA GLN A 54 0.68 -9.45 -3.64
C GLN A 54 1.55 -10.60 -3.13
N MET A 55 2.64 -10.29 -2.42
CA MET A 55 3.47 -11.31 -1.75
C MET A 55 2.66 -12.06 -0.68
N LEU A 56 1.86 -11.36 0.12
CA LEU A 56 1.01 -11.97 1.14
C LEU A 56 -0.02 -12.93 0.50
N ALA A 57 -0.68 -12.51 -0.58
CA ALA A 57 -1.60 -13.36 -1.32
C ALA A 57 -0.92 -14.64 -1.82
N ALA A 58 0.27 -14.52 -2.40
CA ALA A 58 1.06 -15.67 -2.87
C ALA A 58 1.47 -16.61 -1.72
N LEU A 59 1.91 -16.07 -0.57
CA LEU A 59 2.31 -16.87 0.59
C LEU A 59 1.15 -17.63 1.25
N LEU A 60 -0.06 -17.06 1.20
CA LEU A 60 -1.27 -17.69 1.75
C LEU A 60 -2.01 -18.56 0.72
N GLY A 61 -1.69 -18.42 -0.57
CA GLY A 61 -2.45 -19.05 -1.66
C GLY A 61 -3.85 -18.48 -1.82
N TRP A 62 -4.06 -17.21 -1.46
CA TRP A 62 -5.37 -16.54 -1.49
C TRP A 62 -5.55 -15.74 -2.77
N SER A 63 -6.81 -15.53 -3.16
CA SER A 63 -7.15 -14.60 -4.23
C SER A 63 -6.72 -13.17 -3.87
N GLN A 64 -6.37 -12.37 -4.87
CA GLN A 64 -6.01 -10.97 -4.68
C GLN A 64 -6.79 -10.05 -5.62
N ALA A 65 -7.13 -8.86 -5.12
CA ALA A 65 -7.66 -7.76 -5.93
C ALA A 65 -6.88 -6.48 -5.61
N THR A 66 -5.97 -6.10 -6.49
CA THR A 66 -5.12 -4.92 -6.28
C THR A 66 -5.72 -3.65 -6.84
N PHE A 67 -5.32 -2.51 -6.29
CA PHE A 67 -5.69 -1.17 -6.78
C PHE A 67 -7.20 -0.92 -6.74
N ALA A 68 -7.86 -1.43 -5.70
CA ALA A 68 -9.29 -1.35 -5.54
C ALA A 68 -9.75 0.11 -5.36
N SER A 69 -10.65 0.57 -6.23
CA SER A 69 -11.40 1.83 -6.09
C SER A 69 -12.86 1.59 -5.67
N LYS A 70 -13.34 0.34 -5.68
CA LYS A 70 -14.61 -0.06 -5.05
C LYS A 70 -14.55 -1.51 -4.59
N VAL A 71 -15.10 -1.81 -3.42
CA VAL A 71 -15.19 -3.17 -2.86
C VAL A 71 -16.61 -3.43 -2.38
N VAL A 72 -17.22 -4.51 -2.85
CA VAL A 72 -18.52 -5.00 -2.37
C VAL A 72 -18.33 -6.45 -1.93
N VAL A 73 -18.63 -6.74 -0.67
CA VAL A 73 -18.52 -8.08 -0.10
C VAL A 73 -19.93 -8.65 0.07
N ALA A 74 -20.20 -9.80 -0.55
CA ALA A 74 -21.48 -10.50 -0.48
C ALA A 74 -21.27 -11.99 -0.74
N ASP A 75 -22.09 -12.85 -0.13
CA ASP A 75 -22.19 -14.28 -0.45
C ASP A 75 -20.84 -15.04 -0.49
N GLY A 76 -19.92 -14.73 0.44
CA GLY A 76 -18.61 -15.39 0.52
C GLY A 76 -17.61 -14.95 -0.56
N LYS A 77 -17.90 -13.87 -1.28
CA LYS A 77 -17.05 -13.30 -2.33
C LYS A 77 -16.87 -11.80 -2.15
N ALA A 78 -15.90 -11.24 -2.86
CA ALA A 78 -15.72 -9.81 -3.02
C ALA A 78 -15.73 -9.45 -4.52
N THR A 79 -16.65 -8.57 -4.91
CA THR A 79 -16.64 -7.90 -6.20
C THR A 79 -15.85 -6.61 -6.07
N VAL A 80 -14.73 -6.50 -6.79
CA VAL A 80 -13.77 -5.41 -6.67
C VAL A 80 -13.61 -4.70 -8.01
N THR A 81 -13.81 -3.39 -8.03
CA THR A 81 -13.44 -2.53 -9.16
C THR A 81 -12.05 -2.00 -8.92
N ARG A 82 -11.17 -2.19 -9.90
CA ARG A 82 -9.74 -1.92 -9.86
C ARG A 82 -9.40 -0.81 -10.85
N GLU A 83 -8.45 0.04 -10.46
CA GLU A 83 -7.80 0.98 -11.35
C GLU A 83 -6.73 0.26 -12.16
N VAL A 84 -6.81 0.34 -13.49
CA VAL A 84 -5.82 -0.18 -14.44
C VAL A 84 -5.46 0.91 -15.45
N ASP A 85 -4.36 0.78 -16.17
CA ASP A 85 -3.86 1.84 -17.05
C ASP A 85 -4.89 2.33 -18.09
N GLY A 86 -5.73 1.42 -18.58
CA GLY A 86 -6.79 1.72 -19.56
C GLY A 86 -8.13 2.15 -18.98
N GLY A 87 -8.26 2.27 -17.65
CA GLY A 87 -9.53 2.62 -16.98
C GLY A 87 -9.83 1.71 -15.80
N LEU A 88 -11.02 1.10 -15.81
CA LEU A 88 -11.52 0.28 -14.70
C LEU A 88 -11.71 -1.18 -15.10
N GLU A 89 -11.35 -2.09 -14.21
CA GLU A 89 -11.60 -3.51 -14.34
C GLU A 89 -12.39 -4.01 -13.13
N THR A 90 -13.52 -4.68 -13.33
CA THR A 90 -14.27 -5.31 -12.25
C THR A 90 -14.00 -6.81 -12.24
N ILE A 91 -13.51 -7.32 -11.11
CA ILE A 91 -13.27 -8.75 -10.89
C ILE A 91 -14.06 -9.25 -9.69
N GLU A 92 -14.29 -10.56 -9.65
CA GLU A 92 -14.85 -11.26 -8.50
C GLU A 92 -13.79 -12.21 -7.94
N VAL A 93 -13.59 -12.17 -6.62
CA VAL A 93 -12.67 -13.05 -5.91
C VAL A 93 -13.38 -13.79 -4.77
N SER A 94 -13.07 -15.06 -4.59
CA SER A 94 -13.58 -15.86 -3.47
C SER A 94 -12.88 -15.45 -2.17
N LEU A 95 -13.62 -15.42 -1.06
CA LEU A 95 -13.01 -15.30 0.27
C LEU A 95 -12.45 -16.68 0.71
N PRO A 96 -11.30 -16.73 1.41
CA PRO A 96 -10.54 -15.58 1.90
C PRO A 96 -9.69 -14.88 0.82
N ALA A 97 -9.61 -13.56 0.89
CA ALA A 97 -8.94 -12.74 -0.13
C ALA A 97 -8.09 -11.60 0.45
N ILE A 98 -7.14 -11.12 -0.36
CA ILE A 98 -6.32 -9.94 -0.11
C ILE A 98 -6.76 -8.81 -1.04
N VAL A 99 -7.03 -7.63 -0.49
CA VAL A 99 -7.36 -6.43 -1.28
C VAL A 99 -6.34 -5.34 -1.00
N THR A 100 -5.75 -4.76 -2.05
CA THR A 100 -4.96 -3.53 -1.91
C THR A 100 -5.73 -2.33 -2.43
N THR A 101 -5.79 -1.26 -1.66
CA THR A 101 -6.68 -0.11 -1.91
C THR A 101 -5.96 1.00 -2.65
N ASP A 102 -6.57 1.51 -3.72
CA ASP A 102 -6.13 2.75 -4.37
C ASP A 102 -6.67 3.98 -3.60
N LEU A 103 -6.07 5.15 -3.84
CA LEU A 103 -6.49 6.42 -3.24
C LEU A 103 -7.96 6.76 -3.55
N ARG A 104 -8.50 6.25 -4.66
CA ARG A 104 -9.89 6.50 -5.08
C ARG A 104 -10.93 5.68 -4.34
N LEU A 105 -10.54 4.75 -3.46
CA LEU A 105 -11.49 3.87 -2.77
C LEU A 105 -12.49 4.60 -1.88
N ASN A 106 -11.99 5.54 -1.08
CA ASN A 106 -12.81 6.32 -0.14
C ASN A 106 -12.08 7.57 0.34
N GLU A 107 -12.79 8.39 1.11
CA GLU A 107 -12.20 9.47 1.90
C GLU A 107 -12.06 9.03 3.37
N PRO A 108 -10.84 8.93 3.93
CA PRO A 108 -10.64 8.56 5.32
C PRO A 108 -11.27 9.58 6.28
N ARG A 109 -12.09 9.10 7.22
CA ARG A 109 -12.67 9.94 8.28
C ARG A 109 -11.64 10.36 9.33
N TYR A 110 -11.84 11.54 9.91
CA TYR A 110 -11.04 12.03 11.03
C TYR A 110 -11.38 11.32 12.36
N ALA A 111 -10.36 11.13 13.20
CA ALA A 111 -10.55 10.67 14.57
C ALA A 111 -11.01 11.83 15.46
N THR A 112 -12.13 11.65 16.17
CA THR A 112 -12.60 12.63 17.15
C THR A 112 -11.85 12.49 18.48
N LEU A 113 -11.72 13.57 19.26
CA LEU A 113 -11.08 13.54 20.59
C LEU A 113 -11.65 12.43 21.51
N PRO A 114 -12.98 12.22 21.61
CA PRO A 114 -13.52 11.10 22.38
C PRO A 114 -13.02 9.74 21.90
N ASN A 115 -12.91 9.54 20.59
CA ASN A 115 -12.43 8.28 20.02
C ASN A 115 -10.94 8.06 20.27
N ILE A 116 -10.14 9.13 20.26
CA ILE A 116 -8.71 9.08 20.62
C ILE A 116 -8.56 8.61 22.08
N MET A 117 -9.37 9.16 22.99
CA MET A 117 -9.33 8.76 24.40
C MET A 117 -9.79 7.30 24.60
N LYS A 118 -10.81 6.84 23.86
CA LYS A 118 -11.24 5.43 23.89
C LYS A 118 -10.17 4.50 23.32
N ALA A 119 -9.48 4.91 22.25
CA ALA A 119 -8.46 4.10 21.60
C ALA A 119 -7.30 3.75 22.53
N LYS A 120 -6.90 4.65 23.44
CA LYS A 120 -5.85 4.38 24.45
C LYS A 120 -6.17 3.21 25.38
N LYS A 121 -7.45 2.84 25.52
CA LYS A 121 -7.91 1.75 26.38
C LYS A 121 -8.18 0.45 25.62
N LYS A 122 -8.12 0.47 24.28
CA LYS A 122 -8.40 -0.71 23.47
C LYS A 122 -7.22 -1.69 23.53
N PRO A 123 -7.46 -3.01 23.40
CA PRO A 123 -6.40 -4.00 23.46
C PRO A 123 -5.36 -3.80 22.37
N MET A 124 -4.08 -3.83 22.76
CA MET A 124 -2.94 -3.87 21.86
C MET A 124 -2.04 -5.03 22.27
N GLU A 125 -1.98 -6.05 21.43
CA GLU A 125 -1.03 -7.15 21.58
C GLU A 125 0.31 -6.72 20.98
N VAL A 126 1.40 -7.04 21.66
CA VAL A 126 2.77 -6.83 21.15
C VAL A 126 3.41 -8.20 21.01
N VAL A 127 3.91 -8.50 19.82
CA VAL A 127 4.62 -9.76 19.50
C VAL A 127 5.90 -9.44 18.77
N LYS A 128 6.89 -10.33 18.84
CA LYS A 128 8.14 -10.22 18.09
C LYS A 128 8.12 -11.14 16.88
N PRO A 129 8.91 -10.86 15.83
CA PRO A 129 9.10 -11.78 14.70
C PRO A 129 9.45 -13.22 15.10
N ALA A 130 10.24 -13.38 16.17
CA ALA A 130 10.62 -14.68 16.71
C ALA A 130 9.39 -15.48 17.23
N ASP A 131 8.42 -14.81 17.86
CA ASP A 131 7.19 -15.43 18.36
C ASP A 131 6.30 -15.94 17.21
N LEU A 132 6.47 -15.35 16.02
CA LEU A 132 5.79 -15.76 14.79
C LEU A 132 6.60 -16.77 13.96
N GLY A 133 7.81 -17.13 14.40
CA GLY A 133 8.70 -18.04 13.68
C GLY A 133 9.18 -17.51 12.32
N VAL A 134 9.26 -16.18 12.17
CA VAL A 134 9.63 -15.54 10.91
C VAL A 134 11.04 -14.97 10.98
N ASP A 135 11.90 -15.43 10.08
CA ASP A 135 13.18 -14.79 9.79
C ASP A 135 12.96 -13.52 8.96
N VAL A 136 13.41 -12.39 9.54
CA VAL A 136 13.31 -11.04 8.99
C VAL A 136 14.64 -10.52 8.45
N ALA A 137 15.66 -11.38 8.32
CA ALA A 137 16.95 -11.00 7.76
C ALA A 137 16.78 -10.33 6.37
N PRO A 138 17.41 -9.16 6.14
CA PRO A 138 17.38 -8.49 4.85
C PRO A 138 17.94 -9.39 3.75
N ARG A 139 17.29 -9.38 2.58
CA ARG A 139 17.78 -10.09 1.38
C ARG A 139 18.42 -9.17 0.36
N LEU A 140 18.04 -7.90 0.40
CA LEU A 140 18.65 -6.83 -0.37
C LEU A 140 19.48 -5.96 0.57
N ALA A 141 20.58 -5.42 0.07
CA ALA A 141 21.40 -4.45 0.78
C ALA A 141 21.37 -3.12 0.02
N THR A 142 20.94 -2.05 0.69
CA THR A 142 21.00 -0.69 0.13
C THR A 142 22.45 -0.22 0.17
N VAL A 143 23.08 -0.11 -1.01
CA VAL A 143 24.50 0.27 -1.12
C VAL A 143 24.69 1.79 -0.95
N SER A 144 23.78 2.58 -1.50
CA SER A 144 23.85 4.04 -1.44
C SER A 144 22.47 4.66 -1.67
N VAL A 145 22.25 5.82 -1.05
CA VAL A 145 21.11 6.70 -1.32
C VAL A 145 21.68 8.09 -1.59
N SER A 146 21.20 8.75 -2.66
CA SER A 146 21.63 10.10 -3.03
C SER A 146 20.42 10.93 -3.45
N GLU A 147 20.49 12.24 -3.24
CA GLU A 147 19.47 13.15 -3.74
C GLU A 147 19.38 13.08 -5.28
N PRO A 148 18.17 13.21 -5.86
CA PRO A 148 18.02 13.31 -7.30
C PRO A 148 18.71 14.58 -7.83
N PRO A 149 19.14 14.60 -9.10
CA PRO A 149 19.72 15.79 -9.71
C PRO A 149 18.80 17.00 -9.57
N LYS A 150 19.35 18.13 -9.09
CA LYS A 150 18.58 19.38 -9.01
C LYS A 150 18.10 19.77 -10.40
N ARG A 151 16.80 20.03 -10.53
CA ARG A 151 16.21 20.54 -11.78
C ARG A 151 16.86 21.87 -12.14
N SER A 152 17.30 22.02 -13.38
CA SER A 152 17.82 23.29 -13.89
C SER A 152 16.72 24.36 -13.89
N ALA A 153 17.12 25.62 -13.73
CA ALA A 153 16.18 26.74 -13.80
C ALA A 153 15.48 26.73 -15.16
N GLY A 154 14.14 26.77 -15.13
CA GLY A 154 13.34 26.94 -16.34
C GLY A 154 13.43 28.37 -16.88
N ILE A 155 12.99 28.54 -18.11
CA ILE A 155 12.85 29.85 -18.77
C ILE A 155 11.37 30.23 -18.86
N LYS A 156 11.07 31.52 -18.71
CA LYS A 156 9.75 32.08 -19.02
C LYS A 156 9.79 32.63 -20.44
N VAL A 157 8.76 32.34 -21.23
CA VAL A 157 8.61 32.80 -22.61
C VAL A 157 7.53 33.87 -22.69
N ALA A 158 7.66 34.81 -23.63
CA ALA A 158 6.75 35.95 -23.76
C ALA A 158 5.40 35.56 -24.40
N ASP A 159 5.39 34.54 -25.26
CA ASP A 159 4.22 34.15 -26.05
C ASP A 159 4.23 32.66 -26.44
N ILE A 160 3.12 32.22 -27.05
CA ILE A 160 2.91 30.84 -27.50
C ILE A 160 3.85 30.47 -28.65
N ALA A 161 4.15 31.41 -29.56
CA ALA A 161 5.02 31.13 -30.69
C ALA A 161 6.44 30.77 -30.23
N THR A 162 6.96 31.54 -29.27
CA THR A 162 8.26 31.31 -28.62
C THR A 162 8.25 30.00 -27.83
N LEU A 163 7.13 29.64 -27.19
CA LEU A 163 7.00 28.34 -26.53
C LEU A 163 7.12 27.20 -27.54
N ILE A 164 6.36 27.26 -28.64
CA ILE A 164 6.36 26.21 -29.67
C ILE A 164 7.74 26.09 -30.32
N ASP A 165 8.37 27.21 -30.66
CA ASP A 165 9.73 27.24 -31.21
C ASP A 165 10.72 26.52 -30.29
N LYS A 166 10.72 26.86 -29.00
CA LYS A 166 11.60 26.23 -28.00
C LYS A 166 11.28 24.76 -27.79
N LEU A 167 10.01 24.37 -27.81
CA LEU A 167 9.61 22.97 -27.68
C LEU A 167 10.03 22.13 -28.90
N LYS A 168 9.97 22.70 -30.11
CA LYS A 168 10.42 22.05 -31.36
C LYS A 168 11.94 21.98 -31.47
N ASN A 169 12.62 23.11 -31.28
CA ASN A 169 14.02 23.29 -31.67
C ASN A 169 15.01 23.06 -30.52
N GLU A 170 14.66 23.47 -29.29
CA GLU A 170 15.53 23.31 -28.11
C GLU A 170 15.23 21.99 -27.38
N ALA A 171 13.98 21.80 -26.96
CA ALA A 171 13.57 20.63 -26.18
C ALA A 171 13.31 19.37 -27.04
N LYS A 172 12.97 19.56 -28.33
CA LYS A 172 12.68 18.49 -29.32
C LYS A 172 11.63 17.48 -28.86
N VAL A 173 10.60 17.96 -28.16
CA VAL A 173 9.50 17.12 -27.64
C VAL A 173 8.25 17.13 -28.52
N ILE A 174 8.21 18.01 -29.52
CA ILE A 174 7.14 18.10 -30.52
C ILE A 174 7.77 18.30 -31.90
N ALA A 175 7.07 17.82 -32.94
CA ALA A 175 7.44 18.03 -34.33
C ALA A 175 6.98 19.41 -34.83
#